data_AF-A0A965Z5K4-F1
#
_entry.id   AF-A0A965Z5K4-F1
#
_cell.length_a   1.000
_cell.length_b   1.000
_cell.length_c   1.000
_cell.angle_alpha   90.00
_cell.angle_beta   90.00
_cell.angle_gamma   90.00
#
_symmetry.space_group_name_H-M   'P 1'
#
loop_
_entity.id
_entity.type
_entity.pdbx_description
1 polymer ?
#
loop_
_entity_poly.entity_id
_entity_poly.type
_entity_poly.pdbx_seq_one_letter_code
_entity_poly.pdbx_strand_id
1 'polypeptide(L)' 'MKTVRLKINGIPVEVPEGTNLLNAAKQVQVKIPSLCYHPDLPAWAACGICVVKVKGLNKLVRAC' A
#
# COMPACT_ATOMS: atom_id res chain seq x y z
N MET A 1 16.66 -1.88 11.42
CA MET A 1 15.38 -1.72 10.71
C MET A 1 14.75 -3.09 10.57
N LYS A 2 13.51 -3.28 11.02
CA LYS A 2 12.81 -4.57 10.95
C LYS A 2 12.11 -4.66 9.59
N THR A 3 12.37 -5.71 8.83
CA THR A 3 11.79 -5.93 7.50
C THR A 3 10.60 -6.88 7.63
N VAL A 4 9.50 -6.56 6.95
CA VAL A 4 8.28 -7.35 6.93
C VAL A 4 8.15 -8.01 5.57
N ARG A 5 7.91 -9.32 5.57
CA ARG A 5 7.63 -10.11 4.36
C ARG A 5 6.12 -10.19 4.14
N LEU A 6 5.67 -9.76 2.98
CA LEU A 6 4.26 -9.86 2.59
C LEU A 6 4.13 -10.25 1.12
N LYS A 7 2.91 -10.51 0.66
CA LYS A 7 2.62 -10.85 -0.73
C LYS A 7 1.61 -9.85 -1.30
N ILE A 8 1.95 -9.21 -2.42
CA ILE A 8 1.05 -8.32 -3.17
C ILE A 8 0.70 -9.01 -4.47
N ASN A 9 -0.58 -9.30 -4.70
CA ASN A 9 -1.06 -10.04 -5.88
C ASN A 9 -0.32 -11.38 -6.11
N GLY A 10 0.09 -12.06 -5.02
CA GLY A 10 0.86 -13.30 -5.07
C GLY A 10 2.37 -13.13 -5.22
N ILE A 11 2.84 -11.91 -5.51
CA ILE A 11 4.26 -11.59 -5.65
C ILE A 11 4.84 -11.34 -4.25
N PRO A 12 5.92 -12.04 -3.85
CA PRO A 12 6.59 -11.79 -2.57
C PRO A 12 7.29 -10.44 -2.58
N VAL A 13 7.12 -9.66 -1.51
CA VAL A 13 7.80 -8.38 -1.32
C VAL A 13 8.29 -8.25 0.12
N GLU A 14 9.46 -7.64 0.27
CA GLU A 14 10.07 -7.35 1.56
C GLU A 14 10.18 -5.83 1.70
N VAL A 15 9.51 -5.27 2.72
CA VAL A 15 9.53 -3.82 2.96
C VAL A 15 9.85 -3.51 4.41
N PRO A 16 10.45 -2.35 4.72
CA PRO A 16 10.62 -1.91 6.09
C PRO A 16 9.26 -1.84 6.83
N GLU A 17 9.26 -2.24 8.10
CA GLU A 17 8.10 -2.06 8.98
C GLU A 17 7.69 -0.58 9.02
N GLY A 18 6.39 -0.30 8.86
CA GLY A 18 5.85 1.06 8.73
C GLY A 18 5.73 1.58 7.29
N THR A 19 6.17 0.83 6.28
CA THR A 19 5.95 1.18 4.87
C THR A 19 4.46 1.05 4.52
N ASN A 20 3.89 2.05 3.83
CA ASN A 20 2.52 1.99 3.35
C ASN A 20 2.34 0.99 2.19
N LEU A 21 1.10 0.54 1.97
CA LEU A 21 0.80 -0.41 0.90
C LEU A 21 1.06 0.20 -0.49
N LEU A 22 0.87 1.50 -0.65
CA LEU A 22 1.14 2.19 -1.91
C LEU A 22 2.61 2.07 -2.34
N ASN A 23 3.56 2.27 -1.43
CA ASN A 23 4.99 2.18 -1.73
C ASN A 23 5.45 0.72 -1.81
N ALA A 24 4.87 -0.18 -1.00
CA ALA A 24 5.14 -1.61 -1.13
C ALA A 24 4.71 -2.14 -2.51
N ALA A 25 3.54 -1.71 -3.01
CA ALA A 25 3.03 -2.09 -4.33
C ALA A 25 3.92 -1.58 -5.48
N LYS A 26 4.51 -0.39 -5.34
CA LYS A 26 5.46 0.15 -6.33
C LYS A 26 6.69 -0.74 -6.52
N GLN A 27 7.20 -1.38 -5.47
CA GLN A 27 8.38 -2.25 -5.57
C GLN A 27 8.13 -3.48 -6.45
N VAL A 28 6.90 -3.98 -6.47
CA VAL A 28 6.48 -5.11 -7.32
C VAL A 28 5.80 -4.66 -8.62
N GLN A 29 6.02 -3.39 -9.02
CA GLN A 29 5.45 -2.80 -10.24
C GLN A 29 3.91 -2.80 -10.30
N VAL A 30 3.23 -2.94 -9.16
CA VAL A 30 1.78 -2.82 -9.06
C VAL A 30 1.43 -1.34 -8.89
N LYS A 31 0.88 -0.74 -9.95
CA LYS A 31 0.51 0.68 -9.95
C LYS A 31 -0.88 0.86 -9.34
N ILE A 32 -0.92 1.32 -8.09
CA ILE A 32 -2.15 1.76 -7.44
C ILE A 32 -2.36 3.25 -7.76
N PRO A 33 -3.51 3.65 -8.32
CA PRO A 33 -3.78 5.06 -8.58
C PRO A 33 -3.87 5.82 -7.25
N SER A 34 -3.30 7.03 -7.22
CA SER A 34 -3.37 7.91 -6.07
C SER A 34 -3.42 9.36 -6.53
N LEU A 35 -4.37 10.14 -5.99
CA LEU A 35 -4.51 11.57 -6.30
C LEU A 35 -4.07 12.45 -5.14
N CYS A 36 -4.48 12.10 -3.92
CA CYS A 36 -4.23 12.91 -2.71
C CYS A 36 -3.03 12.45 -1.87
N TYR A 37 -2.22 11.52 -2.37
CA TYR A 37 -1.06 11.00 -1.64
C TYR A 37 0.22 11.67 -2.15
N HIS A 38 1.05 12.13 -1.22
CA HIS A 38 2.38 12.66 -1.50
C HIS A 38 3.38 12.11 -0.47
N PRO A 39 4.61 11.73 -0.85
CA PRO A 39 5.60 11.19 0.09
C PRO A 39 5.95 12.13 1.25
N ASP A 40 5.95 13.43 0.98
CA ASP A 40 6.32 14.46 1.96
C ASP A 40 5.14 14.94 2.83
N LEU A 41 3.93 14.42 2.60
CA LEU A 41 2.72 14.82 3.32
C LEU A 41 2.10 13.61 4.02
N PRO A 42 1.43 13.82 5.18
CA PRO A 42 0.66 12.75 5.81
C PRO A 42 -0.50 12.30 4.91
N ALA A 43 -0.80 11.01 4.95
CA ALA A 43 -1.88 10.43 4.15
C ALA A 43 -3.24 10.94 4.65
N TRP A 44 -3.92 11.75 3.82
CA TRP A 44 -5.26 12.29 4.13
C TRP A 44 -6.39 11.32 3.77
N ALA A 45 -6.13 10.38 2.86
CA ALA A 45 -7.11 9.43 2.36
C ALA A 45 -8.38 10.08 1.75
N ALA A 46 -8.27 11.33 1.24
CA ALA A 46 -9.39 12.11 0.70
C ALA A 46 -10.00 11.53 -0.57
N CYS A 47 -9.14 11.11 -1.51
CA CYS A 47 -9.58 10.79 -2.88
C CYS A 47 -10.30 9.44 -3.02
N GLY A 48 -10.11 8.51 -2.08
CA GLY A 48 -10.76 7.19 -2.12
C GLY A 48 -10.45 6.31 -3.34
N ILE A 49 -9.42 6.64 -4.15
CA ILE A 49 -9.09 5.88 -5.37
C ILE A 49 -8.09 4.75 -5.14
N CYS A 50 -7.27 4.85 -4.09
CA CYS A 50 -6.18 3.91 -3.78
C CYS A 50 -6.68 2.67 -3.01
N VAL A 51 -7.87 2.17 -3.34
CA VAL A 51 -8.55 1.12 -2.57
C VAL A 51 -8.01 -0.26 -2.94
N VAL A 52 -7.73 -1.08 -1.94
CA VAL A 52 -7.19 -2.44 -2.09
C VAL A 52 -7.91 -3.44 -1.19
N LYS A 53 -7.91 -4.71 -1.61
CA LYS A 53 -8.45 -5.83 -0.84
C LYS A 53 -7.33 -6.56 -0.12
N VAL A 54 -7.45 -6.71 1.19
CA VAL A 54 -6.49 -7.47 1.99
C VAL A 54 -7.14 -8.79 2.41
N LYS A 55 -6.40 -9.89 2.22
CA LYS A 55 -6.88 -11.22 2.60
C LYS A 55 -7.10 -11.27 4.13
N GLY A 56 -8.30 -11.68 4.55
CA GLY A 56 -8.69 -11.73 5.97
C GLY A 56 -9.44 -10.50 6.47
N LEU A 57 -9.52 -9.42 5.69
CA LEU A 57 -10.40 -8.28 5.97
C LEU A 57 -11.65 -8.34 5.11
N ASN A 58 -12.81 -8.14 5.74
CA ASN A 58 -14.10 -8.04 5.04
C ASN A 58 -14.36 -6.63 4.45
N LYS A 59 -13.47 -5.66 4.73
CA LYS A 59 -13.57 -4.30 4.21
C LYS A 59 -12.44 -4.05 3.22
N LEU A 60 -12.74 -3.23 2.21
CA LEU A 60 -11.70 -2.66 1.37
C LEU A 60 -10.98 -1.56 2.16
N VAL A 61 -9.65 -1.55 2.07
CA VAL A 61 -8.81 -0.59 2.78
C VAL A 61 -8.16 0.37 1.79
N ARG A 62 -7.80 1.57 2.25
CA ARG A 62 -7.05 2.53 1.43
C ARG A 62 -5.56 2.24 1.57
N ALA A 63 -4.83 2.30 0.46
CA ALA A 63 -3.41 1.92 0.40
C ALA A 63 -2.44 3.03 0.81
N CYS A 64 -2.88 4.29 0.77
CA CYS A 64 -2.07 5.47 1.07
C CYS A 64 -1.77 5.62 2.56
#